data_AF-A0A847RXP6-F1
#
_entry.id   AF-A0A847RXP6-F1
#
_cell.length_a   1.000
_cell.length_b   1.000
_cell.length_c   1.000
_cell.angle_alpha   90.00
_cell.angle_beta   90.00
_cell.angle_gamma   90.00
#
_symmetry.space_group_name_H-M   'P 1'
#
loop_
_entity.id
_entity.type
_entity.pdbx_description
1 polymer ?
#
loop_
_entity_poly.entity_id
_entity_poly.type
_entity_poly.pdbx_seq_one_letter_code
_entity_poly.pdbx_strand_id
1 'polypeptide(L)'
;MKRHYIIPILVAGLITVLSGCNKKENLDISNLFPENTGQPTALDNWITDNYTKPYNIEVKYKWDPYAVATDKTLIPIKESMVIPVMDLIHKTWVEPYIKEVGLPFFLKYSPKQIILVGSPRYNSNGTITLGEAEGGKTIQLLRLNEFNKKNEGFVKFLLHTIHHEFAHILHQTIFYPKEYKSLTASGYTGTWNNTTDQEALDLGFITPYARSKADEDFVEMVSTMLTEGKDGFEAIVNQSATDHGKDMLYQKAQIVRNYFQNSWKINFDSLQAKTSTAIAEAIK
;
A
#
# COMPACT_ATOMS: atom_id res chain seq x y z
N MET A 1 71.22 -34.57 36.53
CA MET A 1 72.37 -33.79 37.04
C MET A 1 72.38 -32.43 36.37
N LYS A 2 72.49 -31.37 37.19
CA LYS A 2 73.09 -30.02 37.00
C LYS A 2 73.64 -29.71 35.58
N ARG A 3 73.56 -28.49 35.01
CA ARG A 3 73.29 -27.13 35.52
C ARG A 3 73.13 -26.19 34.30
N HIS A 4 72.46 -25.06 34.54
CA HIS A 4 72.34 -23.83 33.74
C HIS A 4 73.60 -23.34 33.02
N TYR A 5 73.41 -22.69 31.86
CA TYR A 5 74.02 -21.43 31.38
C TYR A 5 73.21 -20.95 30.14
N ILE A 6 73.04 -19.68 29.73
CA ILE A 6 72.96 -18.34 30.33
C ILE A 6 72.76 -17.37 29.13
N ILE A 7 71.92 -16.34 29.32
CA ILE A 7 71.96 -14.99 28.70
C ILE A 7 71.22 -14.69 27.37
N PRO A 8 70.64 -13.46 27.27
CA PRO A 8 69.46 -13.10 26.49
C PRO A 8 69.75 -12.12 25.34
N ILE A 9 68.82 -11.96 24.40
CA ILE A 9 68.83 -10.84 23.43
C ILE A 9 67.42 -10.24 23.31
N LEU A 10 67.26 -9.13 24.03
CA LEU A 10 66.68 -7.86 23.57
C LEU A 10 65.89 -7.89 22.24
N VAL A 11 64.56 -7.83 22.30
CA VAL A 11 63.76 -7.25 21.21
C VAL A 11 62.83 -6.21 21.82
N ALA A 12 63.15 -4.97 21.48
CA ALA A 12 62.51 -3.75 21.91
C ALA A 12 61.04 -3.68 21.46
N GLY A 13 60.23 -3.08 22.33
CA GLY A 13 58.81 -2.87 22.12
C GLY A 13 58.51 -1.95 20.94
N LEU A 14 57.46 -2.32 20.21
CA LEU A 14 56.71 -1.44 19.34
C LEU A 14 55.22 -1.66 19.64
N ILE A 15 54.75 -1.03 20.71
CA ILE A 15 53.31 -0.92 21.00
C ILE A 15 52.80 0.20 20.09
N THR A 16 52.23 -0.17 18.95
CA THR A 16 51.48 0.76 18.10
C THR A 16 50.14 1.04 18.77
N VAL A 17 50.02 2.24 19.34
CA VAL A 17 48.74 2.77 19.83
C VAL A 17 47.87 3.10 18.62
N LEU A 18 46.95 2.18 18.28
CA LEU A 18 45.87 2.46 17.35
C LEU A 18 44.88 3.41 18.04
N SER A 19 45.08 4.71 17.86
CA SER A 19 44.08 5.74 18.15
C SER A 19 42.96 5.66 17.11
N GLY A 20 42.08 4.66 17.25
CA GLY A 20 40.80 4.62 16.55
C GLY A 20 39.89 5.70 17.12
N CYS A 21 39.52 6.68 16.30
CA CYS A 21 38.50 7.67 16.62
C CYS A 21 37.16 6.97 16.95
N ASN A 22 36.91 6.71 18.22
CA ASN A 22 35.55 6.46 18.72
C ASN A 22 34.80 7.80 18.74
N LYS A 23 34.44 8.33 17.57
CA LYS A 23 33.26 9.20 17.51
C LYS A 23 32.06 8.27 17.67
N LYS A 24 31.72 7.96 18.91
CA LYS A 24 30.35 7.55 19.24
C LYS A 24 29.51 8.79 18.97
N GLU A 25 28.99 8.91 17.76
CA GLU A 25 27.82 9.74 17.55
C GLU A 25 26.74 9.14 18.47
N ASN A 26 26.45 9.86 19.56
CA ASN A 26 25.21 9.63 20.29
C ASN A 26 24.09 10.03 19.31
N LEU A 27 23.63 9.07 18.52
CA LEU A 27 22.35 9.20 17.84
C LEU A 27 21.32 9.35 18.95
N ASP A 28 20.74 10.54 19.03
CA ASP A 28 19.64 10.81 19.94
C ASP A 28 18.40 10.05 19.45
N ILE A 29 18.26 8.83 19.94
CA ILE A 29 17.15 7.92 19.66
C ILE A 29 15.94 8.20 20.56
N SER A 30 15.99 9.21 21.45
CA SER A 30 14.85 9.56 22.31
C SER A 30 13.61 9.96 21.50
N ASN A 31 13.82 10.55 20.32
CA ASN A 31 12.76 10.87 19.36
C ASN A 31 12.29 9.68 18.51
N LEU A 32 13.01 8.55 18.50
CA LEU A 32 12.58 7.33 17.78
C LEU A 32 11.56 6.52 18.59
N PHE A 33 11.56 6.69 19.91
CA PHE A 33 10.65 6.02 20.83
C PHE A 33 10.09 7.04 21.84
N PRO A 34 9.32 8.05 21.40
CA PRO A 34 8.68 8.96 22.33
C PRO A 34 7.82 8.12 23.29
N GLU A 35 8.13 8.19 24.59
CA GLU A 35 7.32 7.54 25.60
C GLU A 35 5.87 8.00 25.45
N ASN A 36 4.95 7.05 25.27
CA ASN A 36 3.53 7.32 25.12
C ASN A 36 2.90 7.55 26.51
N THR A 37 3.44 8.53 27.24
CA THR A 37 3.06 8.89 28.63
C THR A 37 2.28 10.20 28.70
N GLY A 38 1.96 10.82 27.56
CA GLY A 38 1.23 12.08 27.46
C GLY A 38 -0.28 11.93 27.26
N GLN A 39 -1.03 12.95 27.70
CA GLN A 39 -2.42 13.18 27.30
C GLN A 39 -2.56 13.17 25.77
N PRO A 40 -3.72 12.76 25.21
CA PRO A 40 -3.95 12.77 23.76
C PRO A 40 -3.60 14.11 23.13
N THR A 41 -2.78 14.08 22.07
CA THR A 41 -2.41 15.27 21.30
C THR A 41 -3.60 15.76 20.47
N ALA A 42 -3.50 16.97 19.89
CA ALA A 42 -4.49 17.45 18.94
C ALA A 42 -4.64 16.51 17.72
N LEU A 43 -3.55 15.89 17.27
CA LEU A 43 -3.56 14.92 16.18
C LEU A 43 -4.24 13.61 16.59
N ASP A 44 -3.96 13.09 17.80
CA ASP A 44 -4.63 11.91 18.34
C ASP A 44 -6.16 12.11 18.44
N ASN A 45 -6.58 13.29 18.90
CA ASN A 45 -8.00 13.65 18.98
C ASN A 45 -8.64 13.76 17.60
N TRP A 46 -7.96 14.40 16.64
CA TRP A 46 -8.44 14.51 15.27
C TRP A 46 -8.65 13.13 14.63
N ILE A 47 -7.69 12.20 14.78
CA ILE A 47 -7.82 10.82 14.31
C ILE A 47 -9.02 10.14 14.99
N THR A 48 -9.15 10.30 16.30
CA THR A 48 -10.23 9.69 17.07
C THR A 48 -11.60 10.15 16.58
N ASP A 49 -11.76 11.44 16.33
CA ASP A 49 -13.04 12.03 15.93
C ASP A 49 -13.38 11.77 14.45
N ASN A 50 -12.38 11.63 13.58
CA ASN A 50 -12.58 11.45 12.13
C ASN A 50 -12.49 9.99 11.66
N TYR A 51 -11.90 9.09 12.44
CA TYR A 51 -11.72 7.68 12.05
C TYR A 51 -12.18 6.70 13.12
N THR A 52 -11.65 6.80 14.34
CA THR A 52 -11.88 5.78 15.36
C THR A 52 -13.35 5.73 15.78
N LYS A 53 -13.93 6.87 16.20
CA LYS A 53 -15.33 6.96 16.62
C LYS A 53 -16.33 6.69 15.49
N PRO A 54 -16.21 7.32 14.30
CA PRO A 54 -17.23 7.15 13.26
C PRO A 54 -17.13 5.80 12.53
N TYR A 55 -15.93 5.21 12.43
CA TYR A 55 -15.70 4.07 11.54
C TYR A 55 -15.09 2.82 12.22
N ASN A 56 -14.69 2.92 13.49
CA ASN A 56 -13.95 1.87 14.19
C ASN A 56 -12.65 1.49 13.44
N ILE A 57 -11.93 2.51 12.96
CA ILE A 57 -10.64 2.38 12.28
C ILE A 57 -9.57 3.02 13.15
N GLU A 58 -8.60 2.23 13.59
CA GLU A 58 -7.40 2.72 14.27
C GLU A 58 -6.38 3.21 13.23
N VAL A 59 -5.97 4.48 13.31
CA VAL A 59 -4.89 5.00 12.45
C VAL A 59 -3.60 5.07 13.27
N LYS A 60 -2.64 4.19 12.95
CA LYS A 60 -1.33 4.14 13.61
C LYS A 60 -0.33 4.97 12.83
N TYR A 61 0.02 6.13 13.37
CA TYR A 61 1.05 7.01 12.83
C TYR A 61 2.28 7.13 13.74
N LYS A 62 2.10 6.93 15.05
CA LYS A 62 3.20 6.86 16.03
C LYS A 62 4.01 5.60 15.74
N TRP A 63 5.33 5.75 15.79
CA TRP A 63 6.24 4.67 15.47
C TRP A 63 6.08 3.50 16.45
N ASP A 64 5.82 2.32 15.90
CA ASP A 64 5.74 1.08 16.64
C ASP A 64 6.58 0.03 15.89
N PRO A 65 7.75 -0.35 16.41
CA PRO A 65 8.65 -1.29 15.74
C PRO A 65 8.05 -2.70 15.60
N TYR A 66 6.97 -3.01 16.32
CA TYR A 66 6.27 -4.30 16.23
C TYR A 66 5.10 -4.26 15.22
N ALA A 67 4.73 -3.08 14.73
CA ALA A 67 3.64 -2.91 13.76
C ALA A 67 4.14 -2.96 12.30
N VAL A 68 5.44 -3.06 12.08
CA VAL A 68 6.06 -3.03 10.75
C VAL A 68 7.10 -4.13 10.61
N ALA A 69 7.44 -4.49 9.37
CA ALA A 69 8.44 -5.53 9.09
C ALA A 69 9.80 -5.14 9.68
N THR A 70 10.28 -5.93 10.64
CA THR A 70 11.53 -5.67 11.38
C THR A 70 12.80 -5.92 10.57
N ASP A 71 12.67 -6.61 9.43
CA ASP A 71 13.77 -6.90 8.51
C ASP A 71 14.02 -5.78 7.48
N LYS A 72 13.29 -4.66 7.58
CA LYS A 72 13.37 -3.52 6.64
C LYS A 72 13.66 -2.20 7.36
N THR A 73 14.47 -1.35 6.73
CA THR A 73 14.67 0.03 7.18
C THR A 73 13.49 0.88 6.73
N LEU A 74 12.55 1.12 7.65
CA LEU A 74 11.37 1.95 7.42
C LEU A 74 11.50 3.28 8.18
N ILE A 75 11.01 4.36 7.57
CA ILE A 75 11.02 5.71 8.15
C ILE A 75 9.60 6.05 8.64
N PRO A 76 9.44 6.57 9.86
CA PRO A 76 8.14 7.07 10.34
C PRO A 76 7.53 8.12 9.40
N ILE A 77 6.20 8.20 9.39
CA ILE A 77 5.52 9.31 8.72
C ILE A 77 5.76 10.62 9.49
N LYS A 78 5.97 11.72 8.77
CA LYS A 78 5.96 13.08 9.34
C LYS A 78 4.55 13.40 9.84
N GLU A 79 4.38 13.82 11.09
CA GLU A 79 3.06 14.15 11.65
C GLU A 79 2.27 15.15 10.79
N SER A 80 2.95 16.13 10.18
CA SER A 80 2.35 17.12 9.28
C SER A 80 1.73 16.52 8.01
N MET A 81 2.07 15.27 7.65
CA MET A 81 1.48 14.53 6.53
C MET A 81 0.26 13.70 6.93
N VAL A 82 0.06 13.42 8.22
CA VAL A 82 -1.01 12.52 8.69
C VAL A 82 -2.39 13.06 8.32
N ILE A 83 -2.72 14.29 8.73
CA ILE A 83 -4.02 14.89 8.41
C ILE A 83 -4.23 15.01 6.89
N PRO A 84 -3.28 15.55 6.09
CA PRO A 84 -3.47 15.63 4.64
C PRO A 84 -3.70 14.28 3.95
N VAL A 85 -2.97 13.24 4.34
CA VAL A 85 -3.14 11.89 3.77
C VAL A 85 -4.47 11.29 4.17
N MET A 86 -4.82 11.38 5.45
CA MET A 86 -6.07 10.81 5.94
C MET A 86 -7.27 11.60 5.40
N ASP A 87 -7.27 12.92 5.40
CA ASP A 87 -8.34 13.74 4.81
C ASP A 87 -8.59 13.37 3.32
N LEU A 88 -7.53 13.12 2.54
CA LEU A 88 -7.66 12.60 1.19
C LEU A 88 -8.38 11.24 1.17
N ILE A 89 -7.91 10.28 1.96
CA ILE A 89 -8.50 8.93 2.07
C ILE A 89 -9.98 8.99 2.48
N HIS A 90 -10.32 9.87 3.44
CA HIS A 90 -11.69 10.07 3.87
C HIS A 90 -12.59 10.49 2.71
N LYS A 91 -12.20 11.57 2.01
CA LYS A 91 -12.99 12.15 0.91
C LYS A 91 -13.12 11.24 -0.29
N THR A 92 -12.07 10.50 -0.62
CA THR A 92 -11.95 9.76 -1.89
C THR A 92 -12.20 8.26 -1.77
N TRP A 93 -12.13 7.68 -0.57
CA TRP A 93 -12.44 6.28 -0.33
C TRP A 93 -13.59 6.09 0.66
N VAL A 94 -13.56 6.72 1.84
CA VAL A 94 -14.60 6.49 2.86
C VAL A 94 -15.97 7.03 2.39
N GLU A 95 -16.03 8.31 2.02
CA GLU A 95 -17.29 8.94 1.66
C GLU A 95 -17.96 8.34 0.42
N PRO A 96 -17.27 8.04 -0.69
CA PRO A 96 -17.91 7.48 -1.88
C PRO A 96 -18.59 6.14 -1.60
N TYR A 97 -17.95 5.25 -0.84
CA TYR A 97 -18.55 3.98 -0.45
C TYR A 97 -19.75 4.16 0.49
N ILE A 98 -19.67 5.06 1.48
CA ILE A 98 -20.81 5.36 2.36
C ILE A 98 -21.98 5.94 1.57
N LYS A 99 -21.73 6.86 0.63
CA LYS A 99 -22.76 7.46 -0.23
C LYS A 99 -23.39 6.43 -1.18
N GLU A 100 -22.66 5.40 -1.56
CA GLU A 100 -23.13 4.35 -2.48
C GLU A 100 -23.96 3.27 -1.78
N VAL A 101 -23.47 2.72 -0.67
CA VAL A 101 -24.06 1.50 -0.05
C VAL A 101 -24.31 1.64 1.45
N GLY A 102 -24.00 2.81 2.01
CA GLY A 102 -24.35 3.17 3.38
C GLY A 102 -23.26 2.84 4.41
N LEU A 103 -23.34 3.52 5.55
CA LEU A 103 -22.45 3.35 6.68
C LEU A 103 -22.39 1.91 7.23
N PRO A 104 -23.51 1.14 7.35
CA PRO A 104 -23.44 -0.22 7.88
C PRO A 104 -22.55 -1.17 7.06
N PHE A 105 -22.58 -1.03 5.72
CA PHE A 105 -21.68 -1.77 4.85
C PHE A 105 -20.23 -1.39 5.14
N PHE A 106 -19.94 -0.08 5.16
CA PHE A 106 -18.58 0.41 5.36
C PHE A 106 -18.01 -0.06 6.70
N LEU A 107 -18.75 0.10 7.80
CA LEU A 107 -18.34 -0.35 9.14
C LEU A 107 -18.04 -1.85 9.21
N LYS A 108 -18.80 -2.66 8.45
CA LYS A 108 -18.67 -4.12 8.48
C LYS A 108 -17.41 -4.58 7.77
N TYR A 109 -17.09 -3.99 6.62
CA TYR A 109 -16.03 -4.48 5.73
C TYR A 109 -14.77 -3.63 5.75
N SER A 110 -14.80 -2.40 6.27
CA SER A 110 -13.59 -1.57 6.36
C SER A 110 -12.52 -2.25 7.22
N PRO A 111 -11.24 -2.06 6.88
CA PRO A 111 -10.13 -2.46 7.75
C PRO A 111 -10.31 -1.85 9.14
N LYS A 112 -9.81 -2.54 10.16
CA LYS A 112 -9.82 -2.07 11.55
C LYS A 112 -8.59 -1.26 11.90
N GLN A 113 -7.54 -1.33 11.09
CA GLN A 113 -6.32 -0.58 11.30
C GLN A 113 -5.73 -0.08 9.99
N ILE A 114 -5.21 1.15 10.01
CA ILE A 114 -4.39 1.72 8.94
C ILE A 114 -3.05 2.13 9.55
N ILE A 115 -1.96 1.58 9.05
CA ILE A 115 -0.60 1.89 9.50
C ILE A 115 0.03 2.84 8.49
N LEU A 116 0.50 3.99 8.97
CA LEU A 116 1.08 5.03 8.13
C LEU A 116 2.62 4.98 8.21
N VAL A 117 3.26 4.79 7.06
CA VAL A 117 4.71 4.68 6.96
C VAL A 117 5.26 5.70 5.94
N GLY A 118 6.30 6.41 6.35
CA GLY A 118 6.84 7.53 5.60
C GLY A 118 7.67 7.14 4.38
N SER A 119 8.38 6.01 4.43
CA SER A 119 9.23 5.51 3.35
C SER A 119 8.56 4.42 2.50
N PRO A 120 9.03 4.17 1.27
CA PRO A 120 8.71 2.94 0.55
C PRO A 120 9.30 1.70 1.24
N ARG A 121 8.78 0.52 0.93
CA ARG A 121 9.36 -0.78 1.30
C ARG A 121 9.84 -1.50 0.04
N TYR A 122 11.12 -1.82 -0.04
CA TYR A 122 11.69 -2.56 -1.17
C TYR A 122 11.71 -4.06 -0.91
N ASN A 123 11.27 -4.82 -1.92
CA ASN A 123 11.34 -6.27 -1.97
C ASN A 123 12.69 -6.74 -2.50
N SER A 124 13.03 -8.02 -2.28
CA SER A 124 14.27 -8.62 -2.74
C SER A 124 14.43 -8.62 -4.26
N ASN A 125 13.32 -8.56 -5.00
CA ASN A 125 13.28 -8.45 -6.46
C ASN A 125 13.31 -7.00 -6.97
N GLY A 126 13.54 -6.01 -6.10
CA GLY A 126 13.59 -4.59 -6.45
C GLY A 126 12.23 -3.90 -6.61
N THR A 127 11.12 -4.65 -6.52
CA THR A 127 9.77 -4.05 -6.52
C THR A 127 9.50 -3.34 -5.20
N ILE A 128 8.54 -2.40 -5.19
CA ILE A 128 8.12 -1.70 -3.98
C ILE A 128 6.81 -2.32 -3.50
N THR A 129 6.72 -2.67 -2.23
CA THR A 129 5.42 -2.96 -1.59
C THR A 129 4.73 -1.62 -1.36
N LEU A 130 3.51 -1.50 -1.88
CA LEU A 130 2.78 -0.22 -1.92
C LEU A 130 1.78 -0.15 -0.76
N GLY A 131 1.23 -1.30 -0.40
CA GLY A 131 0.55 -1.60 0.85
C GLY A 131 0.54 -3.12 1.10
N GLU A 132 0.06 -3.52 2.27
CA GLU A 132 -0.12 -4.92 2.63
C GLU A 132 -1.34 -5.02 3.53
N ALA A 133 -2.19 -6.02 3.29
CA ALA A 133 -3.27 -6.39 4.19
C ALA A 133 -3.00 -7.69 4.94
N GLU A 134 -2.94 -7.60 6.27
CA GLU A 134 -2.88 -8.77 7.15
C GLU A 134 -4.30 -9.21 7.52
N GLY A 135 -4.75 -10.34 6.96
CA GLY A 135 -6.05 -10.95 7.28
C GLY A 135 -7.26 -10.05 7.04
N GLY A 136 -7.14 -9.07 6.13
CA GLY A 136 -8.18 -8.09 5.82
C GLY A 136 -8.49 -7.09 6.93
N LYS A 137 -7.70 -7.06 8.01
CA LYS A 137 -7.94 -6.19 9.18
C LYS A 137 -7.07 -4.94 9.18
N THR A 138 -5.86 -5.03 8.64
CA THR A 138 -4.88 -3.95 8.65
C THR A 138 -4.55 -3.57 7.22
N ILE A 139 -4.43 -2.28 6.91
CA ILE A 139 -3.80 -1.80 5.68
C ILE A 139 -2.56 -1.00 6.06
N GLN A 140 -1.41 -1.35 5.50
CA GLN A 140 -0.21 -0.51 5.60
C GLN A 140 -0.12 0.41 4.38
N LEU A 141 0.06 1.72 4.60
CA LEU A 141 0.25 2.72 3.54
C LEU A 141 1.67 3.27 3.62
N LEU A 142 2.40 3.19 2.50
CA LEU A 142 3.84 3.47 2.44
C LEU A 142 4.14 4.75 1.66
N ARG A 143 5.38 5.24 1.75
CA ARG A 143 5.90 6.39 1.00
C ARG A 143 5.21 7.73 1.31
N LEU A 144 4.57 7.86 2.47
CA LEU A 144 3.70 9.00 2.79
C LEU A 144 4.45 10.32 3.03
N ASN A 145 5.76 10.29 3.24
CA ASN A 145 6.56 11.53 3.39
C ASN A 145 6.77 12.29 2.09
N GLU A 146 6.44 11.68 0.95
CA GLU A 146 6.46 12.28 -0.38
C GLU A 146 5.07 12.79 -0.80
N PHE A 147 4.07 12.70 0.09
CA PHE A 147 2.70 13.09 -0.23
C PHE A 147 2.60 14.56 -0.65
N ASN A 148 2.01 14.77 -1.82
CA ASN A 148 1.65 16.08 -2.32
C ASN A 148 0.32 15.95 -3.08
N LYS A 149 -0.74 16.59 -2.57
CA LYS A 149 -2.08 16.53 -3.19
C LYS A 149 -2.13 17.03 -4.65
N LYS A 150 -1.16 17.85 -5.07
CA LYS A 150 -1.05 18.34 -6.46
C LYS A 150 -0.38 17.34 -7.40
N ASN A 151 0.26 16.30 -6.85
CA ASN A 151 0.79 15.21 -7.64
C ASN A 151 -0.32 14.17 -7.85
N GLU A 152 -1.11 14.35 -8.92
CA GLU A 152 -2.22 13.46 -9.25
C GLU A 152 -1.78 12.00 -9.34
N GLY A 153 -0.61 11.71 -9.93
CA GLY A 153 -0.06 10.37 -10.01
C GLY A 153 0.16 9.73 -8.63
N PHE A 154 0.68 10.49 -7.66
CA PHE A 154 0.85 10.00 -6.29
C PHE A 154 -0.49 9.81 -5.56
N VAL A 155 -1.46 10.70 -5.81
CA VAL A 155 -2.81 10.57 -5.25
C VAL A 155 -3.48 9.30 -5.79
N LYS A 156 -3.51 9.12 -7.10
CA LYS A 156 -4.05 7.92 -7.75
C LYS A 156 -3.34 6.66 -7.27
N PHE A 157 -2.01 6.71 -7.10
CA PHE A 157 -1.24 5.62 -6.53
C PHE A 157 -1.72 5.22 -5.12
N LEU A 158 -1.88 6.18 -4.21
CA LEU A 158 -2.34 5.90 -2.84
C LEU A 158 -3.75 5.28 -2.84
N LEU A 159 -4.62 5.81 -3.70
CA LEU A 159 -6.00 5.34 -3.82
C LEU A 159 -6.09 3.97 -4.50
N HIS A 160 -5.19 3.69 -5.43
CA HIS A 160 -5.10 2.39 -6.08
C HIS A 160 -4.79 1.34 -5.02
N THR A 161 -3.81 1.60 -4.16
CA THR A 161 -3.48 0.71 -3.03
C THR A 161 -4.67 0.47 -2.11
N ILE A 162 -5.35 1.53 -1.64
CA ILE A 162 -6.44 1.32 -0.66
C ILE A 162 -7.65 0.62 -1.29
N HIS A 163 -7.99 0.91 -2.55
CA HIS A 163 -9.06 0.21 -3.26
C HIS A 163 -8.71 -1.24 -3.56
N HIS A 164 -7.44 -1.52 -3.89
CA HIS A 164 -6.92 -2.86 -4.13
C HIS A 164 -7.06 -3.73 -2.88
N GLU A 165 -6.56 -3.26 -1.74
CA GLU A 165 -6.66 -3.99 -0.47
C GLU A 165 -8.12 -4.13 0.00
N PHE A 166 -8.95 -3.11 -0.22
CA PHE A 166 -10.36 -3.23 0.13
C PHE A 166 -11.09 -4.24 -0.77
N ALA A 167 -10.77 -4.29 -2.07
CA ALA A 167 -11.31 -5.29 -2.98
C ALA A 167 -10.90 -6.71 -2.58
N HIS A 168 -9.68 -6.89 -2.02
CA HIS A 168 -9.29 -8.15 -1.39
C HIS A 168 -10.23 -8.55 -0.26
N ILE A 169 -10.52 -7.64 0.67
CA ILE A 169 -11.44 -7.91 1.80
C ILE A 169 -12.82 -8.33 1.28
N LEU A 170 -13.33 -7.64 0.26
CA LEU A 170 -14.62 -7.97 -0.32
C LEU A 170 -14.59 -9.38 -0.92
N HIS A 171 -13.67 -9.68 -1.85
CA HIS A 171 -13.72 -10.99 -2.51
C HIS A 171 -13.38 -12.18 -1.60
N GLN A 172 -12.57 -11.97 -0.57
CA GLN A 172 -12.32 -13.00 0.45
C GLN A 172 -13.57 -13.28 1.30
N THR A 173 -14.51 -12.33 1.37
CA THR A 173 -15.78 -12.51 2.09
C THR A 173 -16.87 -13.13 1.23
N ILE A 174 -17.00 -12.68 -0.03
CA ILE A 174 -17.89 -13.29 -1.03
C ILE A 174 -17.07 -13.45 -2.30
N PHE A 175 -16.77 -14.68 -2.69
CA PHE A 175 -15.93 -14.94 -3.86
C PHE A 175 -16.53 -14.36 -5.15
N TYR A 176 -15.68 -13.76 -5.98
CA TYR A 176 -16.05 -13.39 -7.34
C TYR A 176 -16.25 -14.65 -8.21
N PRO A 177 -16.96 -14.53 -9.36
CA PRO A 177 -17.24 -15.67 -10.23
C PRO A 177 -15.98 -16.40 -10.72
N LYS A 178 -15.98 -17.74 -10.65
CA LYS A 178 -14.83 -18.56 -11.08
C LYS A 178 -14.44 -18.33 -12.54
N GLU A 179 -15.39 -17.95 -13.39
CA GLU A 179 -15.18 -17.62 -14.81
C GLU A 179 -14.12 -16.53 -15.02
N TYR A 180 -13.98 -15.59 -14.08
CA TYR A 180 -12.95 -14.55 -14.16
C TYR A 180 -11.55 -15.16 -14.26
N LYS A 181 -11.27 -16.20 -13.45
CA LYS A 181 -9.97 -16.90 -13.41
C LYS A 181 -9.63 -17.61 -14.73
N SER A 182 -10.64 -17.90 -15.54
CA SER A 182 -10.49 -18.63 -16.80
C SER A 182 -10.22 -17.73 -18.00
N LEU A 183 -10.53 -16.42 -17.94
CA LEU A 183 -10.37 -15.50 -19.07
C LEU A 183 -8.92 -15.42 -19.56
N THR A 184 -7.96 -15.27 -18.63
CA THR A 184 -6.53 -15.11 -18.94
C THR A 184 -5.66 -16.15 -18.22
N ALA A 185 -6.18 -17.37 -18.03
CA ALA A 185 -5.57 -18.40 -17.19
C ALA A 185 -4.11 -18.75 -17.55
N SER A 186 -3.78 -18.77 -18.85
CA SER A 186 -2.42 -19.06 -19.34
C SER A 186 -1.44 -17.90 -19.19
N GLY A 187 -1.93 -16.69 -18.89
CA GLY A 187 -1.11 -15.48 -18.81
C GLY A 187 -0.48 -15.23 -17.43
N TYR A 188 -0.91 -15.96 -16.40
CA TYR A 188 -0.40 -15.80 -15.04
C TYR A 188 1.05 -16.28 -14.91
N THR A 189 1.90 -15.52 -14.21
CA THR A 189 3.32 -15.81 -14.03
C THR A 189 3.88 -15.23 -12.73
N GLY A 190 4.80 -15.97 -12.10
CA GLY A 190 5.57 -15.49 -10.95
C GLY A 190 6.61 -14.43 -11.29
N THR A 191 6.96 -14.26 -12.57
CA THR A 191 7.91 -13.25 -13.07
C THR A 191 7.18 -12.08 -13.73
N TRP A 192 6.02 -11.72 -13.20
CA TRP A 192 5.16 -10.64 -13.70
C TRP A 192 5.92 -9.32 -13.82
N ASN A 193 6.90 -9.08 -12.95
CA ASN A 193 7.73 -7.88 -12.90
C ASN A 193 8.69 -7.72 -14.10
N ASN A 194 8.81 -8.75 -14.95
CA ASN A 194 9.55 -8.67 -16.21
C ASN A 194 8.65 -8.31 -17.41
N THR A 195 7.34 -8.15 -17.17
CA THR A 195 6.34 -7.77 -18.18
C THR A 195 6.28 -6.25 -18.29
N THR A 196 6.24 -5.73 -19.52
CA THR A 196 5.96 -4.31 -19.75
C THR A 196 4.47 -4.01 -19.62
N ASP A 197 4.09 -2.75 -19.37
CA ASP A 197 2.67 -2.37 -19.32
C ASP A 197 1.95 -2.71 -20.63
N GLN A 198 2.58 -2.45 -21.79
CA GLN A 198 2.03 -2.79 -23.10
C GLN A 198 1.80 -4.29 -23.28
N GLU A 199 2.80 -5.12 -22.92
CA GLU A 199 2.67 -6.58 -23.01
C GLU A 199 1.54 -7.09 -22.10
N ALA A 200 1.39 -6.52 -20.90
CA ALA A 200 0.30 -6.88 -19.99
C ALA A 200 -1.07 -6.56 -20.62
N LEU A 201 -1.25 -5.35 -21.15
CA LEU A 201 -2.49 -4.92 -21.79
C LEU A 201 -2.84 -5.79 -23.01
N ASP A 202 -1.85 -6.10 -23.85
CA ASP A 202 -2.02 -6.94 -25.04
C ASP A 202 -2.41 -8.39 -24.71
N LEU A 203 -2.07 -8.85 -23.50
CA LEU A 203 -2.46 -10.14 -22.93
C LEU A 203 -3.77 -10.08 -22.12
N GLY A 204 -4.42 -8.91 -22.02
CA GLY A 204 -5.67 -8.73 -21.29
C GLY A 204 -5.52 -8.51 -19.79
N PHE A 205 -4.37 -8.02 -19.32
CA PHE A 205 -4.11 -7.67 -17.92
C PHE A 205 -3.95 -6.15 -17.79
N ILE A 206 -4.64 -5.55 -16.82
CA ILE A 206 -4.69 -4.09 -16.68
C ILE A 206 -3.37 -3.47 -16.19
N THR A 207 -2.56 -4.28 -15.48
CA THR A 207 -1.21 -3.95 -15.05
C THR A 207 -0.31 -5.19 -15.19
N PRO A 208 1.02 -5.03 -15.22
CA PRO A 208 1.93 -6.17 -15.08
C PRO A 208 1.64 -7.00 -13.82
N TYR A 209 1.31 -6.35 -12.69
CA TYR A 209 1.06 -7.03 -11.41
C TYR A 209 -0.17 -7.94 -11.44
N ALA A 210 -1.20 -7.59 -12.22
CA ALA A 210 -2.37 -8.43 -12.45
C ALA A 210 -2.00 -9.84 -12.99
N ARG A 211 -0.83 -10.01 -13.63
CA ARG A 211 -0.34 -11.32 -14.06
C ARG A 211 0.14 -12.22 -12.92
N SER A 212 0.32 -11.70 -11.71
CA SER A 212 0.90 -12.48 -10.60
C SER A 212 0.01 -13.66 -10.20
N LYS A 213 -1.31 -13.45 -10.11
CA LYS A 213 -2.34 -14.48 -9.86
C LYS A 213 -3.73 -13.89 -10.11
N ALA A 214 -4.72 -14.77 -10.30
CA ALA A 214 -6.08 -14.37 -10.65
C ALA A 214 -6.77 -13.47 -9.62
N ASP A 215 -6.46 -13.63 -8.33
CA ASP A 215 -7.04 -12.77 -7.29
C ASP A 215 -6.47 -11.34 -7.37
N GLU A 216 -5.20 -11.16 -7.73
CA GLU A 216 -4.60 -9.82 -7.96
C GLU A 216 -5.15 -9.19 -9.23
N ASP A 217 -5.28 -9.98 -10.30
CA ASP A 217 -5.91 -9.55 -11.55
C ASP A 217 -7.29 -8.96 -11.32
N PHE A 218 -8.10 -9.63 -10.50
CA PHE A 218 -9.43 -9.15 -10.15
C PHE A 218 -9.40 -7.84 -9.39
N VAL A 219 -8.57 -7.72 -8.34
CA VAL A 219 -8.55 -6.50 -7.52
C VAL A 219 -7.86 -5.34 -8.23
N GLU A 220 -6.89 -5.60 -9.12
CA GLU A 220 -6.26 -4.60 -9.98
C GLU A 220 -7.27 -3.98 -10.96
N MET A 221 -8.17 -4.80 -11.52
CA MET A 221 -9.27 -4.26 -12.32
C MET A 221 -10.17 -3.34 -11.49
N VAL A 222 -10.53 -3.77 -10.27
CA VAL A 222 -11.37 -2.95 -9.38
C VAL A 222 -10.70 -1.63 -9.02
N SER A 223 -9.44 -1.67 -8.58
CA SER A 223 -8.71 -0.48 -8.17
C SER A 223 -8.47 0.47 -9.34
N THR A 224 -7.99 -0.01 -10.48
CA THR A 224 -7.77 0.83 -11.68
C THR A 224 -9.06 1.46 -12.17
N MET A 225 -10.16 0.71 -12.23
CA MET A 225 -11.43 1.30 -12.67
C MET A 225 -11.87 2.41 -11.72
N LEU A 226 -11.77 2.24 -10.40
CA LEU A 226 -12.18 3.27 -9.43
C LEU A 226 -11.27 4.49 -9.42
N THR A 227 -9.96 4.32 -9.56
CA THR A 227 -8.99 5.43 -9.48
C THR A 227 -8.87 6.23 -10.77
N GLU A 228 -8.91 5.57 -11.92
CA GLU A 228 -8.81 6.22 -13.23
C GLU A 228 -10.16 6.75 -13.72
N GLY A 229 -11.25 6.26 -13.14
CA GLY A 229 -12.60 6.57 -13.61
C GLY A 229 -12.90 5.95 -14.97
N LYS A 230 -14.08 6.28 -15.51
CA LYS A 230 -14.56 5.68 -16.76
C LYS A 230 -13.65 6.02 -17.94
N ASP A 231 -13.34 7.30 -18.12
CA ASP A 231 -12.57 7.79 -19.27
C ASP A 231 -11.08 7.38 -19.17
N GLY A 232 -10.52 7.38 -17.96
CA GLY A 232 -9.15 6.91 -17.75
C GLY A 232 -9.01 5.40 -17.98
N PHE A 233 -9.96 4.60 -17.50
CA PHE A 233 -10.00 3.17 -17.80
C PHE A 233 -10.11 2.91 -19.31
N GLU A 234 -11.02 3.61 -20.00
CA GLU A 234 -11.18 3.51 -21.45
C GLU A 234 -9.89 3.90 -22.20
N ALA A 235 -9.19 4.94 -21.74
CA ALA A 235 -7.90 5.33 -22.30
C ALA A 235 -6.81 4.26 -22.09
N ILE A 236 -6.84 3.53 -20.98
CA ILE A 236 -5.91 2.40 -20.73
C ILE A 236 -6.25 1.23 -21.64
N VAL A 237 -7.52 0.82 -21.73
CA VAL A 237 -7.93 -0.29 -22.62
C VAL A 237 -7.56 0.00 -24.08
N ASN A 238 -7.71 1.24 -24.52
CA ASN A 238 -7.37 1.65 -25.88
C ASN A 238 -5.86 1.69 -26.18
N GLN A 239 -5.00 1.58 -25.17
CA GLN A 239 -3.55 1.39 -25.38
C GLN A 239 -3.20 -0.03 -25.81
N SER A 240 -4.06 -1.02 -25.54
CA SER A 240 -3.81 -2.38 -26.05
C SER A 240 -3.79 -2.37 -27.58
N ALA A 241 -2.75 -2.99 -28.13
CA ALA A 241 -2.52 -3.16 -29.56
C ALA A 241 -3.24 -4.38 -30.15
N THR A 242 -3.90 -5.20 -29.32
CA THR A 242 -4.58 -6.43 -29.75
C THR A 242 -6.07 -6.38 -29.41
N ASP A 243 -6.91 -6.89 -30.32
CA ASP A 243 -8.36 -7.03 -30.06
C ASP A 243 -8.60 -8.00 -28.91
N HIS A 244 -7.78 -9.05 -28.80
CA HIS A 244 -7.84 -9.99 -27.69
C HIS A 244 -7.66 -9.31 -26.33
N GLY A 245 -6.65 -8.46 -26.17
CA GLY A 245 -6.38 -7.73 -24.93
C GLY A 245 -7.55 -6.85 -24.53
N LYS A 246 -8.09 -6.08 -25.50
CA LYS A 246 -9.29 -5.24 -25.30
C LYS A 246 -10.50 -6.08 -24.87
N ASP A 247 -10.80 -7.16 -25.59
CA ASP A 247 -11.94 -8.02 -25.31
C ASP A 247 -11.85 -8.64 -23.91
N MET A 248 -10.66 -9.07 -23.48
CA MET A 248 -10.45 -9.61 -22.14
C MET A 248 -10.66 -8.54 -21.07
N LEU A 249 -10.12 -7.33 -21.25
CA LEU A 249 -10.28 -6.24 -20.29
C LEU A 249 -11.76 -5.80 -20.15
N TYR A 250 -12.51 -5.74 -21.26
CA TYR A 250 -13.95 -5.44 -21.20
C TYR A 250 -14.76 -6.54 -20.50
N GLN A 251 -14.47 -7.81 -20.80
CA GLN A 251 -15.12 -8.94 -20.12
C GLN A 251 -14.84 -8.93 -18.62
N LYS A 252 -13.59 -8.70 -18.21
CA LYS A 252 -13.19 -8.54 -16.81
C LYS A 252 -13.94 -7.38 -16.14
N ALA A 253 -13.98 -6.22 -16.79
CA ALA A 253 -14.71 -5.05 -16.28
C ALA A 253 -16.21 -5.34 -16.10
N GLN A 254 -16.82 -6.08 -17.03
CA GLN A 254 -18.23 -6.49 -16.91
C GLN A 254 -18.44 -7.44 -15.73
N ILE A 255 -17.54 -8.41 -15.51
CA ILE A 255 -17.62 -9.30 -14.36
C ILE A 255 -17.48 -8.51 -13.05
N VAL A 256 -16.56 -7.54 -12.99
CA VAL A 256 -16.43 -6.64 -11.82
C VAL A 256 -17.75 -5.93 -11.53
N ARG A 257 -18.36 -5.27 -12.53
CA ARG A 257 -19.66 -4.60 -12.36
C ARG A 257 -20.75 -5.55 -11.86
N ASN A 258 -20.87 -6.72 -12.50
CA ASN A 258 -21.86 -7.73 -12.13
C ASN A 258 -21.64 -8.25 -10.72
N TYR A 259 -20.38 -8.50 -10.33
CA TYR A 259 -20.04 -8.96 -8.99
C TYR A 259 -20.42 -7.93 -7.92
N PHE A 260 -20.06 -6.66 -8.10
CA PHE A 260 -20.42 -5.60 -7.15
C PHE A 260 -21.94 -5.44 -7.02
N GLN A 261 -22.66 -5.49 -8.15
CA GLN A 261 -24.11 -5.41 -8.14
C GLN A 261 -24.76 -6.63 -7.45
N ASN A 262 -24.31 -7.84 -7.77
CA ASN A 262 -24.97 -9.07 -7.31
C ASN A 262 -24.64 -9.41 -5.87
N SER A 263 -23.37 -9.32 -5.50
CA SER A 263 -22.85 -9.70 -4.17
C SER A 263 -23.03 -8.60 -3.13
N TRP A 264 -22.86 -7.33 -3.54
CA TRP A 264 -22.77 -6.20 -2.60
C TRP A 264 -23.89 -5.17 -2.74
N LYS A 265 -24.73 -5.30 -3.78
CA LYS A 265 -25.77 -4.30 -4.13
C LYS A 265 -25.18 -2.91 -4.37
N ILE A 266 -23.94 -2.86 -4.88
CA ILE A 266 -23.22 -1.65 -5.25
C ILE A 266 -23.35 -1.44 -6.75
N ASN A 267 -23.82 -0.27 -7.18
CA ASN A 267 -23.72 0.13 -8.57
C ASN A 267 -22.28 0.62 -8.82
N PHE A 268 -21.48 -0.22 -9.46
CA PHE A 268 -20.07 0.05 -9.64
C PHE A 268 -19.79 1.32 -10.45
N ASP A 269 -20.56 1.59 -11.51
CA ASP A 269 -20.37 2.80 -12.31
C ASP A 269 -20.75 4.06 -11.52
N SER A 270 -21.75 3.97 -10.64
CA SER A 270 -22.11 5.08 -9.73
C SER A 270 -21.04 5.31 -8.67
N LEU A 271 -20.47 4.24 -8.11
CA LEU A 271 -19.34 4.32 -7.18
C LEU A 271 -18.12 4.94 -7.87
N GLN A 272 -17.78 4.46 -9.07
CA GLN A 272 -16.68 4.98 -9.89
C GLN A 272 -16.85 6.48 -10.11
N ALA A 273 -18.03 6.95 -10.52
CA ALA A 273 -18.30 8.37 -10.74
C ALA A 273 -18.14 9.21 -9.45
N LYS A 274 -18.60 8.71 -8.30
CA LYS A 274 -18.43 9.38 -7.00
C LYS A 274 -16.95 9.47 -6.61
N THR A 275 -16.21 8.38 -6.78
CA THR A 275 -14.77 8.34 -6.50
C THR A 275 -14.00 9.29 -7.41
N SER A 276 -14.22 9.24 -8.74
CA SER A 276 -13.54 10.14 -9.69
C SER A 276 -13.84 11.62 -9.41
N THR A 277 -15.08 11.94 -9.06
CA THR A 277 -15.45 13.32 -8.67
C THR A 277 -14.71 13.75 -7.41
N ALA A 278 -14.71 12.91 -6.38
CA ALA A 278 -14.01 13.19 -5.13
C ALA A 278 -12.50 13.37 -5.33
N ILE A 279 -11.87 12.54 -6.18
CA ILE A 279 -10.45 12.67 -6.54
C ILE A 279 -10.20 14.02 -7.21
N ALA A 280 -10.99 14.36 -8.24
CA ALA A 280 -10.86 15.62 -8.97
C ALA A 280 -11.07 16.85 -8.06
N GLU A 281 -11.89 16.75 -7.02
CA GLU A 281 -12.06 17.80 -6.01
C GLU A 281 -10.90 17.87 -5.02
N ALA A 282 -10.37 16.73 -4.59
CA ALA A 282 -9.30 16.67 -3.59
C ALA A 282 -7.93 17.15 -4.12
N ILE A 283 -7.69 17.04 -5.43
CA ILE A 283 -6.43 17.47 -6.06
C ILE A 283 -6.39 18.95 -6.48
N LYS A 284 -7.51 19.67 -6.39
CA LYS A 284 -7.57 21.14 -6.59
C LYS A 284 -6.83 21.89 -5.46
#